data_AF-A0A453MKG8-F1
#
_entry.id   AF-A0A453MKG8-F1
#
_cell.length_a   1.000
_cell.length_b   1.000
_cell.length_c   1.000
_cell.angle_alpha   90.00
_cell.angle_beta   90.00
_cell.angle_gamma   90.00
#
_symmetry.space_group_name_H-M   'P 1'
#
loop_
_entity.id
_entity.type
_entity.pdbx_description
1 polymer ?
#
loop_
_entity_poly.entity_id
_entity_poly.type
_entity_poly.pdbx_seq_one_letter_code
_entity_poly.pdbx_strand_id
1 'polypeptide(L)'
;PISKDEAMKELIEVVTKTKPDNFSPRVVEKGDDYVRVEYESPIFGFVDDVEFWFPPGNKSIVQYRSASRSGFIDFNANKKRVKELRLGLEKKGWASESTF
;
A
#
# COMPACT_ATOMS: atom_id res chain seq x y z
N PRO A 1 -6.35 -19.85 1.26
CA PRO A 1 -6.21 -18.39 1.49
C PRO A 1 -6.28 -18.09 2.98
N ILE A 2 -5.48 -17.15 3.49
CA ILE A 2 -5.58 -16.68 4.88
C ILE A 2 -6.87 -15.87 5.07
N SER A 3 -7.28 -15.65 6.33
CA SER A 3 -8.43 -14.80 6.63
C SER A 3 -8.18 -13.34 6.26
N LYS A 4 -9.24 -12.56 6.04
CA LYS A 4 -9.13 -11.12 5.76
C LYS A 4 -8.36 -10.38 6.87
N ASP A 5 -8.60 -10.74 8.13
CA ASP A 5 -7.95 -10.11 9.27
C ASP A 5 -6.46 -10.41 9.34
N GLU A 6 -6.05 -11.63 8.99
CA GLU A 6 -4.64 -12.00 8.85
C GLU A 6 -4.00 -11.25 7.66
N ALA A 7 -4.67 -11.20 6.52
CA ALA A 7 -4.20 -10.46 5.35
C ALA A 7 -4.05 -8.95 5.66
N MET A 8 -4.99 -8.36 6.39
CA MET A 8 -4.92 -6.96 6.84
C MET A 8 -3.71 -6.73 7.76
N LYS A 9 -3.42 -7.67 8.68
CA LYS A 9 -2.25 -7.58 9.56
C LYS A 9 -0.95 -7.65 8.77
N GLU A 10 -0.83 -8.60 7.85
CA GLU A 10 0.36 -8.73 7.00
C GLU A 10 0.56 -7.49 6.11
N LEU A 11 -0.52 -6.99 5.51
CA LEU A 11 -0.52 -5.77 4.71
C LEU A 11 0.00 -4.59 5.52
N ILE A 12 -0.59 -4.34 6.69
CA ILE A 12 -0.18 -3.26 7.60
C ILE A 12 1.28 -3.43 8.02
N GLU A 13 1.72 -4.65 8.31
CA GLU A 13 3.11 -4.94 8.65
C GLU A 13 4.06 -4.56 7.50
N VAL A 14 3.75 -4.95 6.26
CA VAL A 14 4.59 -4.64 5.10
C VAL A 14 4.62 -3.13 4.82
N VAL A 15 3.47 -2.46 4.80
CA VAL A 15 3.42 -1.02 4.48
C VAL A 15 4.12 -0.16 5.52
N THR A 16 4.08 -0.54 6.80
CA THR A 16 4.73 0.21 7.90
C THR A 16 6.23 -0.05 8.00
N LYS A 17 6.70 -1.24 7.60
CA LYS A 17 8.13 -1.59 7.60
C LYS A 17 8.86 -1.18 6.32
N THR A 18 8.14 -1.01 5.22
CA THR A 18 8.73 -0.63 3.93
C THR A 18 8.81 0.90 3.84
N LYS A 19 10.00 1.43 3.51
CA LYS A 19 10.24 2.87 3.38
C LYS A 19 10.81 3.23 2.00
N PRO A 20 9.98 3.22 0.94
CA PRO A 20 10.44 3.51 -0.42
C PRO A 20 10.95 4.95 -0.50
N ASP A 21 12.13 5.14 -1.09
CA ASP A 21 12.80 6.44 -1.18
C ASP A 21 12.91 7.19 0.18
N ASN A 22 12.98 6.45 1.31
CA ASN A 22 12.99 6.95 2.69
C ASN A 22 11.73 7.71 3.13
N PHE A 23 10.61 7.57 2.43
CA PHE A 23 9.33 8.13 2.88
C PHE A 23 8.90 7.44 4.18
N SER A 24 8.31 8.23 5.09
CA SER A 24 7.80 7.71 6.36
C SER A 24 6.34 7.30 6.21
N PRO A 25 5.99 6.01 6.39
CA PRO A 25 4.61 5.55 6.35
C PRO A 25 3.88 5.89 7.64
N ARG A 26 2.62 6.31 7.54
CA ARG A 26 1.70 6.49 8.66
C ARG A 26 0.32 5.96 8.29
N VAL A 27 -0.16 4.94 9.01
CA VAL A 27 -1.55 4.49 8.89
C VAL A 27 -2.44 5.58 9.50
N VAL A 28 -3.28 6.19 8.68
CA VAL A 28 -4.16 7.29 9.09
C VAL A 28 -5.62 6.89 9.14
N GLU A 29 -5.97 5.77 8.52
CA GLU A 29 -7.33 5.25 8.51
C GLU A 29 -7.29 3.74 8.40
N LYS A 30 -8.09 3.06 9.22
CA LYS A 30 -8.25 1.61 9.20
C LYS A 30 -9.70 1.27 9.52
N GLY A 31 -10.38 0.67 8.56
CA GLY A 31 -11.69 0.04 8.72
C GLY A 31 -11.58 -1.49 8.64
N ASP A 32 -12.73 -2.13 8.52
CA ASP A 32 -12.81 -3.60 8.45
C ASP A 32 -12.33 -4.16 7.11
N ASP A 33 -12.44 -3.39 6.04
CA ASP A 33 -12.13 -3.77 4.66
C ASP A 33 -11.26 -2.73 3.94
N TYR A 34 -10.76 -1.74 4.67
CA TYR A 34 -10.04 -0.61 4.09
C TYR A 34 -8.91 -0.13 4.98
N VAL A 35 -7.81 0.29 4.37
CA VAL A 35 -6.72 0.98 5.07
C VAL A 35 -6.11 2.05 4.18
N ARG A 36 -5.87 3.24 4.75
CA ARG A 36 -5.16 4.34 4.10
C ARG A 36 -3.88 4.67 4.85
N VAL A 37 -2.80 4.78 4.08
CA VAL A 37 -1.46 5.05 4.56
C VAL A 37 -0.95 6.31 3.88
N GLU A 38 -0.52 7.28 4.68
CA GLU A 38 0.22 8.43 4.18
C GLU A 38 1.71 8.10 4.11
N TYR A 39 2.35 8.49 3.01
CA TYR A 39 3.79 8.47 2.84
C TYR A 39 4.28 9.90 2.75
N GLU A 40 5.03 10.34 3.76
CA GLU A 40 5.60 11.70 3.81
C GLU A 40 7.06 11.71 3.34
N SER A 41 7.40 12.65 2.46
CA SER A 41 8.76 12.82 1.94
C SER A 41 9.67 13.49 2.98
N PRO A 42 10.91 13.01 3.17
CA PRO A 42 11.78 13.51 4.24
C PRO A 42 12.33 14.92 4.01
N ILE A 43 12.32 15.43 2.77
CA ILE A 43 12.99 16.69 2.39
C ILE A 43 11.99 17.83 2.15
N PHE A 44 10.84 17.54 1.52
CA PHE A 44 9.91 18.56 1.06
C PHE A 44 8.52 18.47 1.71
N GLY A 45 8.28 17.47 2.58
CA GLY A 45 6.99 17.30 3.24
C GLY A 45 5.84 16.94 2.30
N PHE A 46 6.13 16.44 1.11
CA PHE A 46 5.10 15.96 0.18
C PHE A 46 4.44 14.72 0.77
N VAL A 47 3.11 14.71 0.77
CA VAL A 47 2.31 13.60 1.29
C VAL A 47 1.61 12.92 0.12
N ASP A 48 1.84 11.62 0.01
CA ASP A 48 1.13 10.74 -0.91
C ASP A 48 0.25 9.79 -0.12
N ASP A 49 -0.92 9.43 -0.66
CA ASP A 49 -1.79 8.41 -0.09
C ASP A 49 -1.59 7.08 -0.83
N VAL A 50 -1.50 5.99 -0.07
CA VAL A 50 -1.73 4.63 -0.56
C VAL A 50 -2.93 4.06 0.17
N GLU A 51 -3.94 3.72 -0.61
CA GLU A 51 -5.19 3.13 -0.15
C GLU A 51 -5.23 1.65 -0.55
N PHE A 52 -5.74 0.81 0.34
CA PHE A 52 -6.01 -0.59 0.07
C PHE A 52 -7.44 -0.92 0.46
N TRP A 53 -8.12 -1.63 -0.42
CA TRP A 53 -9.52 -2.02 -0.24
C TRP A 53 -9.69 -3.52 -0.49
N PHE A 54 -10.42 -4.18 0.39
CA PHE A 54 -10.79 -5.59 0.34
C PHE A 54 -12.24 -5.67 -0.14
N PRO A 55 -12.50 -5.87 -1.44
CA PRO A 55 -13.85 -5.83 -1.97
C PRO A 55 -14.75 -6.88 -1.32
N PRO A 56 -16.05 -6.59 -1.11
CA PRO A 56 -16.97 -7.56 -0.53
C PRO A 56 -17.12 -8.81 -1.42
N GLY A 57 -17.44 -9.94 -0.79
CA GLY A 57 -17.61 -11.24 -1.43
C GLY A 57 -16.48 -12.22 -1.09
N ASN A 58 -16.54 -13.41 -1.67
CA ASN A 58 -15.57 -14.49 -1.40
C ASN A 58 -14.30 -14.39 -2.27
N LYS A 59 -13.89 -13.18 -2.65
CA LYS A 59 -12.67 -12.95 -3.43
C LYS A 59 -11.51 -12.65 -2.49
N SER A 60 -10.41 -13.39 -2.61
CA SER A 60 -9.16 -13.13 -1.88
C SER A 60 -8.29 -12.09 -2.59
N ILE A 61 -8.88 -10.95 -2.97
CA ILE A 61 -8.20 -9.88 -3.71
C ILE A 61 -8.17 -8.62 -2.86
N VAL A 62 -7.05 -7.89 -2.93
CA VAL A 62 -6.92 -6.54 -2.39
C VAL A 62 -6.64 -5.61 -3.55
N GLN A 63 -7.48 -4.60 -3.69
CA GLN A 63 -7.26 -3.51 -4.63
C GLN A 63 -6.44 -2.43 -3.95
N TYR A 64 -5.71 -1.65 -4.74
CA TYR A 64 -4.93 -0.53 -4.22
C TYR A 64 -5.03 0.69 -5.13
N ARG A 65 -4.81 1.85 -4.53
CA ARG A 65 -4.59 3.13 -5.21
C ARG A 65 -3.39 3.81 -4.58
N SER A 66 -2.53 4.40 -5.40
CA SER A 66 -1.38 5.20 -4.95
C SER A 66 -1.42 6.55 -5.67
N ALA A 67 -1.52 7.64 -4.93
CA ALA A 67 -1.70 8.97 -5.50
C ALA A 67 -1.05 10.06 -4.63
N SER A 68 -0.42 11.03 -5.29
CA SER A 68 0.08 12.24 -4.65
C SER A 68 -1.05 13.23 -4.34
N ARG A 69 -1.00 13.90 -3.18
CA ARG A 69 -1.97 14.95 -2.82
C ARG A 69 -1.75 16.25 -3.60
N SER A 70 -0.54 16.50 -4.05
CA SER A 70 -0.16 17.76 -4.69
C SER A 70 0.90 17.52 -5.76
N GLY A 71 0.74 18.16 -6.91
CA GLY A 71 1.71 18.14 -8.01
C GLY A 71 1.46 17.05 -9.06
N PHE A 72 1.91 17.34 -10.28
CA PHE A 72 1.87 16.44 -11.44
C PHE A 72 3.18 15.64 -11.63
N ILE A 73 4.27 16.06 -10.98
CA ILE A 73 5.61 15.50 -11.14
C ILE A 73 5.99 14.74 -9.87
N ASP A 74 5.76 13.43 -9.87
CA ASP A 74 6.07 12.54 -8.74
C ASP A 74 7.43 11.83 -8.88
N PHE A 75 8.19 12.09 -9.94
CA PHE A 75 9.45 11.38 -10.27
C PHE A 75 9.35 9.84 -10.23
N ASN A 76 8.17 9.29 -10.55
CA ASN A 76 7.82 7.88 -10.41
C ASN A 76 7.80 7.35 -8.96
N ALA A 77 7.77 8.21 -7.93
CA ALA A 77 7.75 7.81 -6.52
C ALA A 77 6.57 6.88 -6.22
N ASN A 78 5.37 7.19 -6.72
CA ASN A 78 4.18 6.34 -6.54
C ASN A 78 4.39 4.95 -7.15
N LYS A 79 4.95 4.88 -8.37
CA LYS A 79 5.23 3.61 -9.07
C LYS A 79 6.29 2.78 -8.34
N LYS A 80 7.37 3.40 -7.88
CA LYS A 80 8.42 2.74 -7.09
C LYS A 80 7.86 2.21 -5.77
N ARG A 81 7.08 3.02 -5.07
CA ARG A 81 6.41 2.65 -3.82
C ARG A 81 5.56 1.40 -3.99
N VAL A 82 4.64 1.41 -4.96
CA VAL A 82 3.79 0.25 -5.26
C VAL A 82 4.63 -0.99 -5.59
N LYS A 83 5.72 -0.82 -6.38
CA LYS A 83 6.62 -1.93 -6.70
C LYS A 83 7.29 -2.51 -5.46
N GLU A 84 7.79 -1.69 -4.55
CA GLU A 84 8.44 -2.15 -3.32
C GLU A 84 7.46 -2.81 -2.36
N LEU A 85 6.27 -2.24 -2.20
CA LEU A 85 5.19 -2.84 -1.40
C LEU A 85 4.78 -4.20 -1.94
N ARG A 86 4.61 -4.32 -3.27
CA ARG A 86 4.35 -5.61 -3.93
C ARG A 86 5.44 -6.63 -3.62
N LEU A 87 6.73 -6.26 -3.75
CA LEU A 87 7.84 -7.17 -3.43
C LEU A 87 7.86 -7.56 -1.95
N GLY A 88 7.48 -6.66 -1.04
CA GLY A 88 7.33 -6.95 0.39
C GLY A 88 6.22 -7.96 0.67
N LEU A 89 5.07 -7.81 0.00
CA LEU A 89 3.93 -8.72 0.10
C LEU A 89 4.23 -10.08 -0.55
N GLU A 90 4.94 -10.11 -1.68
CA GLU A 90 5.36 -11.36 -2.34
C GLU A 90 6.25 -12.22 -1.44
N LYS A 91 7.10 -11.61 -0.61
CA LYS A 91 7.88 -12.33 0.41
C LYS A 91 7.02 -12.96 1.50
N LYS A 92 5.79 -12.49 1.70
CA LYS A 92 4.78 -13.07 2.60
C LYS A 92 3.87 -14.09 1.88
N GLY A 93 4.11 -14.36 0.59
CA GLY A 93 3.33 -15.33 -0.20
C GLY A 93 2.15 -14.72 -0.95
N TRP A 94 2.04 -13.40 -1.02
CA TRP A 94 1.04 -12.72 -1.84
C TRP A 94 1.42 -12.82 -3.32
N ALA A 95 0.42 -12.78 -4.19
CA ALA A 95 0.62 -12.72 -5.63
C ALA A 95 -0.15 -11.53 -6.21
N SER A 96 0.44 -10.84 -7.18
CA SER A 96 -0.33 -9.94 -8.02
C SER A 96 -1.30 -10.75 -8.88
N GLU A 97 -2.51 -10.24 -9.06
CA GLU A 97 -3.42 -10.79 -10.06
C GLU A 97 -2.73 -10.69 -11.42
N SER A 98 -2.49 -11.84 -12.06
CA SER A 98 -1.99 -11.85 -13.43
C SER A 98 -3.14 -11.39 -14.32
N THR A 99 -3.04 -10.17 -14.85
CA THR A 99 -3.79 -9.81 -16.04
C THR A 99 -3.29 -10.75 -17.14
N PHE A 100 -4.13 -11.69 -17.55
CA PHE A 100 -3.87 -12.60 -18.68
C PHE A 100 -3.48 -11.81 -19.94
#